data_AF-A0A502G8D9-F1
#
_entry.id   AF-A0A502G8D9-F1
#
_cell.length_a   1.000
_cell.length_b   1.000
_cell.length_c   1.000
_cell.angle_alpha   90.00
_cell.angle_beta   90.00
_cell.angle_gamma   90.00
#
_symmetry.space_group_name_H-M   'P 1'
#
loop_
_entity.id
_entity.type
_entity.pdbx_description
1 polymer ?
#
loop_
_entity_poly.entity_id
_entity_poly.type
_entity_poly.pdbx_seq_one_letter_code
_entity_poly.pdbx_strand_id
1 'polypeptide(L)' 'MRGDWNQLKAKLQHTYTQLTDDDLTYVEGKGHELVSRLQAKLGKRKRQIVRMLNAL' A
#
# COMPACT_ATOMS: atom_id res chain seq x y z
N MET A 1 -3.69 -9.84 -12.47
CA MET A 1 -3.47 -9.31 -11.10
C MET A 1 -2.26 -8.36 -10.99
N ARG A 2 -1.14 -8.52 -11.71
CA ARG A 2 -0.03 -7.51 -11.69
C ARG A 2 -0.39 -6.13 -12.29
N GLY A 3 -1.33 -6.06 -13.24
CA GLY A 3 -1.76 -4.80 -13.86
C GLY A 3 -2.43 -3.82 -12.89
N ASP A 4 -3.04 -4.33 -11.82
CA ASP A 4 -3.81 -3.53 -10.87
C ASP A 4 -2.91 -2.90 -9.79
N TRP A 5 -1.85 -3.59 -9.37
CA TRP A 5 -0.93 -3.11 -8.34
C TRP A 5 -0.19 -1.83 -8.75
N ASN A 6 0.28 -1.74 -10.00
CA ASN A 6 1.00 -0.55 -10.45
C ASN A 6 0.09 0.69 -10.48
N GLN A 7 -1.19 0.52 -10.83
CA GLN A 7 -2.17 1.60 -10.80
C GLN A 7 -2.52 1.99 -9.36
N LEU A 8 -2.71 1.00 -8.47
CA LEU A 8 -2.89 1.23 -7.04
C LEU A 8 -1.73 2.02 -6.45
N LYS A 9 -0.50 1.58 -6.75
CA LYS A 9 0.74 2.19 -6.28
C LYS A 9 0.81 3.66 -6.70
N ALA A 10 0.57 3.96 -7.97
CA ALA A 10 0.55 5.33 -8.47
C ALA A 10 -0.50 6.20 -7.76
N LYS A 11 -1.72 5.68 -7.55
CA LYS A 11 -2.78 6.38 -6.79
C LYS A 11 -2.37 6.63 -5.34
N LEU A 12 -1.75 5.65 -4.68
CA LEU A 12 -1.28 5.77 -3.30
C LEU A 12 -0.17 6.81 -3.17
N GLN A 13 0.80 6.86 -4.10
CA GLN A 13 1.85 7.89 -4.11
C GLN A 13 1.30 9.29 -4.33
N HIS A 14 0.33 9.44 -5.24
CA HIS A 14 -0.33 10.72 -5.48
C HIS A 14 -1.13 11.19 -4.25
N THR A 15 -1.79 10.27 -3.55
CA THR A 15 -2.63 10.60 -2.37
C THR A 15 -1.80 10.84 -1.12
N TYR A 16 -0.69 10.10 -0.96
CA TYR A 16 0.15 10.13 0.23
C TYR A 16 1.59 10.43 -0.19
N THR A 17 1.94 11.71 -0.20
CA THR A 17 3.26 12.21 -0.61
C THR A 17 4.42 11.65 0.23
N GLN A 18 4.13 11.14 1.43
CA GLN A 18 5.12 10.47 2.28
C GLN A 18 5.48 9.04 1.85
N LEU A 19 4.68 8.41 0.96
CA LEU A 19 4.92 7.05 0.50
C LEU A 19 5.92 7.06 -0.65
N THR A 20 6.97 6.26 -0.49
CA THR A 20 7.99 6.05 -1.52
C THR A 20 7.70 4.79 -2.33
N ASP A 21 8.44 4.60 -3.42
CA ASP A 21 8.41 3.35 -4.18
C ASP A 21 8.75 2.14 -3.31
N ASP A 22 9.70 2.29 -2.39
CA ASP A 22 10.12 1.26 -1.45
C ASP A 22 9.00 0.90 -0.48
N ASP A 23 8.26 1.90 0.02
CA ASP A 23 7.12 1.68 0.93
C ASP A 23 6.00 0.85 0.26
N LEU A 24 5.91 0.91 -1.07
CA LEU A 24 4.89 0.25 -1.89
C LEU A 24 5.45 -0.95 -2.67
N THR A 25 6.58 -1.48 -2.25
CA THR A 25 7.10 -2.73 -2.81
C THR A 25 6.29 -3.90 -2.28
N TYR A 26 5.53 -4.55 -3.16
CA TYR A 26 4.82 -5.79 -2.87
C TYR A 26 5.68 -6.99 -3.26
N VAL A 27 5.87 -7.91 -2.32
CA VAL A 27 6.47 -9.22 -2.57
C VAL A 27 5.37 -10.27 -2.40
N GLU A 28 5.27 -11.17 -3.38
CA GLU A 28 4.27 -12.23 -3.38
C GLU A 28 4.35 -13.08 -2.11
N GLY A 29 3.20 -13.34 -1.47
CA GLY A 29 3.13 -14.02 -0.17
C GLY A 29 3.43 -13.14 1.06
N LYS A 30 3.96 -11.92 0.87
CA LYS A 30 4.34 -10.98 1.96
C LYS A 30 3.38 -9.80 2.12
N GLY A 31 2.11 -9.97 1.79
CA GLY A 31 1.09 -8.92 1.94
C GLY A 31 0.98 -8.35 3.37
N HIS A 32 1.25 -9.18 4.39
CA HIS A 32 1.25 -8.72 5.78
C HIS A 32 2.37 -7.71 6.08
N GLU A 33 3.55 -7.86 5.46
CA GLU A 33 4.68 -6.94 5.64
C GLU A 33 4.38 -5.58 5.03
N LEU A 34 3.78 -5.57 3.83
CA LEU A 34 3.31 -4.36 3.16
C LEU A 34 2.28 -3.61 4.04
N VAL A 35 1.30 -4.33 4.58
CA VAL A 35 0.28 -3.74 5.45
C VAL A 35 0.91 -3.13 6.70
N SER A 36 1.82 -3.84 7.37
CA SER A 36 2.52 -3.35 8.57
C SER A 36 3.36 -2.09 8.27
N ARG A 37 4.07 -2.06 7.14
CA ARG A 37 4.85 -0.90 6.70
C ARG A 37 3.96 0.32 6.48
N LEU A 38 2.84 0.15 5.78
CA LEU A 38 1.88 1.22 5.53
C LEU A 38 1.20 1.70 6.81
N GLN A 39 0.92 0.82 7.77
CA GLN A 39 0.43 1.23 9.08
C GLN A 39 1.42 2.16 9.79
N ALA A 40 2.71 1.78 9.81
CA ALA A 40 3.76 2.58 10.44
C ALA A 40 3.96 3.92 9.72
N LYS A 41 3.98 3.94 8.39
CA LYS A 41 4.27 5.13 7.58
C LYS A 41 3.10 6.14 7.55
N LEU A 42 1.86 5.65 7.62
CA LEU A 42 0.66 6.48 7.54
C LEU A 42 -0.02 6.75 8.89
N GLY A 43 0.42 6.06 9.96
CA GLY A 43 -0.22 6.14 11.28
C GLY A 43 -1.68 5.64 11.29
N LYS A 44 -2.05 4.77 10.33
CA LYS A 44 -3.42 4.27 10.16
C LYS A 44 -3.59 2.86 10.72
N ARG A 45 -4.81 2.52 11.12
CA ARG A 45 -5.15 1.17 11.59
C ARG A 45 -5.13 0.18 10.42
N LYS A 46 -4.80 -1.08 10.70
CA LYS A 46 -4.81 -2.20 9.74
C LYS A 46 -6.05 -2.20 8.84
N ARG A 47 -7.25 -2.04 9.41
CA ARG A 47 -8.53 -2.00 8.66
C ARG A 47 -8.57 -0.88 7.62
N GLN A 48 -8.02 0.29 7.92
CA GLN A 48 -7.96 1.41 6.97
C GLN A 48 -6.99 1.09 5.83
N ILE A 49 -5.81 0.53 6.16
CA ILE A 49 -4.83 0.10 5.15
C ILE A 49 -5.42 -0.97 4.22
N VAL A 50 -6.01 -2.03 4.78
CA VAL A 50 -6.64 -3.10 3.97
C VAL A 50 -7.73 -2.54 3.09
N ARG A 51 -8.56 -1.61 3.59
CA ARG A 51 -9.57 -0.94 2.75
C ARG A 51 -8.95 -0.14 1.62
N MET A 52 -7.85 0.58 1.87
CA MET A 52 -7.13 1.31 0.82
C MET A 52 -6.56 0.38 -0.24
N LEU A 53 -6.03 -0.78 0.16
CA LEU A 53 -5.49 -1.78 -0.76
C LEU A 53 -6.57 -2.53 -1.55
N ASN A 54 -7.77 -2.64 -0.98
CA ASN A 54 -8.94 -3.27 -1.61
C ASN A 54 -9.87 -2.26 -2.33
N ALA A 55 -9.52 -0.98 -2.39
CA ALA A 55 -10.37 0.06 -3.00
C ALA A 55 -10.26 0.12 -4.53
N LEU A 56 -10.09 -1.04 -5.17
CA LEU A 56 -10.07 -1.26 -6.61
C LEU A 56 -11.13 -2.29 -6.99
#